data_AF-A0A968LH04-F1
#
_entry.id   AF-A0A968LH04-F1
#
_cell.length_a   1.000
_cell.length_b   1.000
_cell.length_c   1.000
_cell.angle_alpha   90.00
_cell.angle_beta   90.00
_cell.angle_gamma   90.00
#
_symmetry.space_group_name_H-M   'P 1'
#
loop_
_entity.id
_entity.type
_entity.pdbx_description
1 polymer ?
#
loop_
_entity_poly.entity_id
_entity_poly.type
_entity_poly.pdbx_seq_one_letter_code
_entity_poly.pdbx_strand_id
1 'polypeptide(L)'
;MNIANEMIQEVLMDVPDGHRHIRTKIILKDNTEIVFQEAAIANISRAYITLKTHPQTTSIRLKGQHPENRKKGFADWQLMEE
;
A
#
# COMPACT_ATOMS: atom_id res chain seq x y z
N MET A 1 -16.47 -7.93 4.37
CA MET A 1 -16.93 -7.22 3.16
C MET A 1 -15.88 -7.43 2.09
N ASN A 2 -16.26 -7.88 0.89
CA ASN A 2 -15.36 -8.00 -0.24
C ASN A 2 -15.53 -6.75 -1.13
N ILE A 3 -14.42 -6.12 -1.51
CA ILE A 3 -14.42 -5.00 -2.46
C ILE A 3 -14.00 -5.59 -3.81
N ALA A 4 -14.91 -5.64 -4.77
CA ALA A 4 -14.61 -6.08 -6.13
C ALA A 4 -13.96 -4.93 -6.92
N ASN A 5 -13.13 -5.26 -7.91
CA ASN A 5 -12.40 -4.26 -8.70
C ASN A 5 -13.36 -3.31 -9.42
N GLU A 6 -14.50 -3.80 -9.88
CA GLU A 6 -15.55 -3.05 -10.57
C GLU A 6 -16.23 -2.00 -9.68
N MET A 7 -16.01 -2.05 -8.36
CA MET A 7 -16.48 -1.02 -7.43
C MET A 7 -15.59 0.20 -7.41
N ILE A 8 -14.35 0.11 -7.91
CA ILE A 8 -13.44 1.24 -7.98
C ILE A 8 -13.96 2.19 -9.07
N GLN A 9 -14.18 3.44 -8.68
CA GLN A 9 -14.51 4.54 -9.58
C GLN A 9 -13.25 5.24 -10.06
N GLU A 10 -12.33 5.54 -9.15
CA GLU A 10 -11.13 6.32 -9.42
C GLU A 10 -9.99 5.94 -8.46
N VAL A 11 -8.75 6.07 -8.93
CA VAL A 11 -7.56 6.03 -8.07
C VAL A 11 -6.75 7.30 -8.31
N LEU A 12 -6.57 8.09 -7.26
CA LEU A 12 -5.73 9.28 -7.24
C LEU A 12 -4.43 9.00 -6.48
N MET A 13 -3.30 9.31 -7.10
CA MET A 13 -1.98 9.25 -6.48
C MET A 13 -1.28 10.59 -6.60
N ASP A 14 -1.05 11.25 -5.49
CA ASP A 14 -0.47 12.59 -5.44
C ASP A 14 0.44 12.78 -4.22
N VAL A 15 1.16 13.90 -4.21
CA VAL A 15 1.85 14.40 -3.02
C VAL A 15 1.07 15.65 -2.58
N PRO A 16 0.22 15.54 -1.53
CA PRO A 16 -0.60 16.67 -1.11
C PRO A 16 0.24 17.88 -0.70
N ASP A 17 -0.32 19.08 -0.80
CA ASP A 17 0.37 20.30 -0.41
C ASP A 17 0.89 20.21 1.04
N GLY A 18 2.16 20.61 1.23
CA GLY A 18 2.83 20.55 2.52
C GLY A 18 3.27 19.15 2.97
N HIS A 19 3.00 18.10 2.18
CA HIS A 19 3.43 16.74 2.46
C HIS A 19 4.68 16.38 1.65
N ARG A 20 5.50 15.48 2.18
CA ARG A 20 6.70 14.96 1.51
C ARG A 20 6.49 13.61 0.85
N HIS A 21 5.35 12.98 1.12
CA HIS A 21 5.11 11.58 0.85
C HIS A 21 3.83 11.38 0.05
N ILE A 22 3.85 10.38 -0.81
CA ILE A 22 2.72 10.02 -1.66
C ILE A 22 1.52 9.64 -0.79
N ARG A 23 0.33 9.99 -1.26
CA ARG A 23 -0.94 9.44 -0.83
C ARG A 23 -1.60 8.75 -2.01
N THR A 24 -2.29 7.66 -1.71
CA THR A 24 -3.06 6.92 -2.71
C THR A 24 -4.48 6.81 -2.21
N LYS A 25 -5.40 7.47 -2.90
CA LYS A 25 -6.83 7.45 -2.60
C LYS A 25 -7.52 6.57 -3.64
N ILE A 26 -8.21 5.53 -3.17
CA ILE A 26 -9.12 4.72 -3.98
C ILE A 26 -10.54 5.18 -3.66
N ILE A 27 -11.25 5.67 -4.66
CA ILE A 27 -12.63 6.14 -4.56
C ILE A 27 -13.53 5.04 -5.13
N LEU A 28 -14.47 4.56 -4.33
CA LEU A 28 -15.46 3.57 -4.78
C LEU A 28 -16.69 4.28 -5.38
N LYS A 29 -17.49 3.54 -6.16
CA LYS A 29 -18.73 4.03 -6.81
C LYS A 29 -19.79 4.56 -5.84
N ASP A 30 -19.72 4.19 -4.56
CA ASP A 30 -20.59 4.71 -3.50
C ASP A 30 -19.99 5.94 -2.78
N ASN A 31 -18.88 6.50 -3.31
CA ASN A 31 -18.07 7.57 -2.74
C ASN A 31 -17.30 7.22 -1.46
N THR A 32 -17.20 5.93 -1.10
CA THR A 32 -16.26 5.50 -0.05
C THR A 32 -14.83 5.78 -0.50
N GLU A 33 -14.04 6.44 0.35
CA GLU A 33 -12.61 6.70 0.10
C GLU A 33 -11.73 5.79 0.97
N ILE A 34 -10.76 5.13 0.34
CA ILE A 34 -9.72 4.36 1.02
C ILE A 34 -8.39 5.05 0.75
N VAL A 35 -7.72 5.53 1.81
CA VAL A 35 -6.46 6.29 1.69
C VAL A 35 -5.30 5.49 2.26
N PHE A 36 -4.28 5.27 1.44
CA PHE A 36 -3.03 4.64 1.84
C PHE A 36 -1.89 5.66 1.92
N GLN A 37 -1.01 5.43 2.90
CA GLN A 37 0.29 6.11 2.97
C GLN A 37 1.27 5.47 1.98
N GLU A 38 2.27 6.26 1.55
CA GLU A 38 3.35 5.81 0.66
C GLU A 38 3.96 4.47 1.08
N ALA A 39 4.23 4.27 2.38
CA ALA A 39 4.83 3.03 2.88
C ALA A 39 3.98 1.77 2.61
N ALA A 40 2.65 1.90 2.61
CA ALA A 40 1.77 0.77 2.33
C ALA A 40 1.83 0.39 0.84
N ILE A 41 1.67 1.38 -0.05
CA ILE A 41 1.72 1.15 -1.50
C ILE A 41 3.10 0.69 -1.95
N ALA A 42 4.17 1.28 -1.41
CA ALA A 42 5.54 0.87 -1.71
C ALA A 42 5.79 -0.61 -1.38
N ASN A 43 5.27 -1.10 -0.25
CA ASN A 43 5.40 -2.51 0.12
C ASN A 43 4.51 -3.44 -0.72
N ILE A 44 3.29 -3.03 -1.06
CA ILE A 44 2.43 -3.77 -1.99
C ILE A 44 3.09 -3.88 -3.37
N SER A 45 3.59 -2.77 -3.92
CA SER A 45 4.29 -2.75 -5.21
C SER A 45 5.54 -3.63 -5.18
N ARG A 46 6.33 -3.59 -4.10
CA ARG A 46 7.49 -4.47 -3.95
C ARG A 46 7.08 -5.94 -3.93
N ALA A 47 6.07 -6.32 -3.14
CA ALA A 47 5.58 -7.69 -3.11
C ALA A 47 5.09 -8.16 -4.49
N TYR A 48 4.34 -7.32 -5.21
CA TYR A 48 3.90 -7.63 -6.57
C TYR A 48 5.08 -7.87 -7.52
N ILE A 49 6.07 -6.97 -7.52
CA ILE A 49 7.27 -7.08 -8.37
C ILE A 49 8.03 -8.36 -8.02
N THR A 50 8.33 -8.59 -6.73
CA THR A 50 9.06 -9.77 -6.28
C THR A 50 8.36 -11.05 -6.70
N LEU A 51 7.05 -11.15 -6.49
CA LEU A 51 6.27 -12.32 -6.89
C LEU A 51 6.29 -12.54 -8.41
N LYS A 52 6.29 -11.45 -9.19
CA LYS A 52 6.29 -11.53 -10.65
C LYS A 52 7.66 -11.86 -11.24
N THR A 53 8.75 -11.46 -10.58
CA THR A 53 10.10 -11.53 -11.13
C THR A 53 11.01 -12.58 -10.47
N HIS A 54 10.73 -13.02 -9.25
CA HIS A 54 11.55 -14.01 -8.56
C HIS A 54 11.15 -15.44 -9.01
N PRO A 55 12.09 -16.25 -9.55
CA PRO A 55 11.75 -17.49 -10.25
C PRO A 55 11.17 -18.59 -9.35
N GLN A 56 11.36 -18.50 -8.03
CA GLN A 56 10.95 -19.51 -7.06
C GLN A 56 9.87 -19.01 -6.08
N THR A 57 9.60 -17.71 -6.04
CA THR A 57 8.63 -17.16 -5.08
C THR A 57 7.23 -17.32 -5.65
N THR A 58 6.34 -17.99 -4.91
CA THR A 58 4.97 -18.31 -5.36
C THR A 58 3.89 -17.59 -4.56
N SER A 59 4.22 -17.01 -3.41
CA SER A 59 3.33 -16.14 -2.64
C SER A 59 4.14 -15.22 -1.74
N ILE A 60 3.56 -14.06 -1.41
CA ILE A 60 4.09 -13.12 -0.41
C ILE A 60 2.90 -12.65 0.42
N ARG A 61 3.04 -12.70 1.75
CA ARG A 61 2.03 -12.22 2.69
C ARG A 61 2.56 -11.00 3.40
N LEU A 62 1.81 -9.90 3.35
CA LEU A 62 2.13 -8.69 4.09
C LEU A 62 1.18 -8.54 5.28
N LYS A 63 1.73 -8.25 6.46
CA LYS A 63 0.97 -7.92 7.67
C LYS A 63 1.33 -6.53 8.18
N GLY A 64 0.33 -5.83 8.70
CA GLY A 64 0.49 -4.53 9.33
C GLY A 64 1.13 -4.66 10.71
N GLN A 65 2.21 -3.93 10.96
CA GLN A 65 2.88 -3.93 12.26
C GLN A 65 3.57 -2.59 12.55
N HIS A 66 3.84 -2.35 13.83
CA HIS A 66 4.70 -1.29 14.34
C HIS A 66 6.08 -1.88 14.64
N PRO A 67 7.11 -1.67 13.80
CA PRO A 67 8.40 -2.34 13.97
C PRO A 67 9.15 -1.76 15.17
N GLU A 68 9.59 -2.62 16.10
CA GLU A 68 10.37 -2.19 17.28
C GLU A 68 11.68 -1.49 16.88
N ASN A 69 12.36 -1.99 15.84
CA ASN A 69 13.62 -1.43 15.31
C ASN A 69 13.42 -0.63 14.01
N ARG A 70 12.45 0.28 14.01
CA ARG A 70 12.15 1.13 12.85
C ARG A 70 13.35 2.03 12.49
N LYS A 71 13.80 1.94 11.23
CA LYS A 71 14.83 2.83 10.66
C LYS A 71 14.35 4.30 10.66
N LYS A 72 15.27 5.23 10.92
CA LYS A 72 14.97 6.67 10.87
C LYS A 72 14.44 7.06 9.49
N GLY A 73 13.31 7.77 9.45
CA GLY A 73 12.66 8.22 8.21
C GLY A 73 11.62 7.24 7.63
N PHE A 74 11.43 6.07 8.23
CA PHE A 74 10.38 5.13 7.83
C PHE A 74 9.08 5.38 8.62
N ALA A 75 7.95 4.99 8.02
CA ALA A 75 6.64 5.10 8.65
C ALA A 75 6.53 4.24 9.92
N ASP A 76 5.76 4.70 10.90
CA ASP A 76 5.53 3.97 12.15
C ASP A 76 4.77 2.65 11.93
N TRP A 77 3.72 2.73 11.12
CA TRP A 77 2.95 1.58 10.70
C TRP A 77 3.38 1.16 9.28
N GLN A 78 3.67 -0.13 9.10
CA GLN A 78 4.15 -0.67 7.82
C GLN A 78 3.53 -2.04 7.53
N LEU A 79 3.33 -2.32 6.24
CA LEU A 79 3.10 -3.67 5.74
C LEU A 79 4.44 -4.37 5.59
N MET A 80 4.67 -5.44 6.36
CA MET A 80 5.92 -6.22 6.35
C MET A 80 5.64 -7.68 5.99
N GLU A 81 6.61 -8.33 5.35
CA GLU A 81 6.53 -9.75 5.01
C GLU A 81 6.49 -10.61 6.28
N GLU A 82 5.56 -11.58 6.31
CA GLU A 82 5.42 -12.60 7.37
C GLU A 82 5.96 -13.96 6.90
#